data_AF-A0A3N5UKP5-F1
#
_entry.id   AF-A0A3N5UKP5-F1
#
_cell.length_a   1.000
_cell.length_b   1.000
_cell.length_c   1.000
_cell.angle_alpha   90.00
_cell.angle_beta   90.00
_cell.angle_gamma   90.00
#
_symmetry.space_group_name_H-M   'P 1'
#
loop_
_entity.id
_entity.type
_entity.pdbx_description
1 polymer ?
#
loop_
_entity_poly.entity_id
_entity_poly.type
_entity_poly.pdbx_seq_one_letter_code
_entity_poly.pdbx_strand_id
1 'polypeptide(L)' 'TMNIGVFVNTIISFIFIALAVFLLIKSINRLNRKEEAPAPSPTTKACPYCTEAIPVKAIRCPRCTSDLKAS' A
#
# COMPACT_ATOMS: atom_id res chain seq x y z
N THR A 1 -18.54 -28.50 38.88
CA THR A 1 -17.30 -27.78 39.19
C THR A 1 -17.04 -26.80 38.06
N MET A 2 -17.17 -25.50 38.30
CA MET A 2 -16.96 -24.52 37.23
C MET A 2 -15.45 -24.45 36.93
N ASN A 3 -15.02 -24.97 35.77
CA ASN A 3 -13.61 -25.02 35.37
C ASN A 3 -13.14 -23.63 34.90
N ILE A 4 -13.12 -22.67 35.83
CA ILE A 4 -12.61 -21.31 35.61
C ILE A 4 -11.17 -21.34 35.11
N GLY A 5 -10.36 -22.32 35.55
CA GLY A 5 -9.00 -22.50 35.07
C GLY A 5 -8.90 -22.74 33.56
N VAL A 6 -9.82 -23.50 32.97
CA VAL A 6 -9.81 -23.78 31.52
C VAL A 6 -10.21 -22.53 30.73
N PHE A 7 -11.25 -21.82 31.18
CA PHE A 7 -11.71 -20.59 30.53
C PHE A 7 -10.63 -19.50 30.55
N VAL A 8 -9.99 -19.29 31.71
CA VAL A 8 -8.90 -18.31 31.83
C VAL A 8 -7.70 -18.71 30.97
N ASN A 9 -7.33 -19.99 30.92
CA ASN A 9 -6.25 -20.48 30.06
C ASN A 9 -6.55 -20.24 28.57
N THR A 10 -7.79 -20.43 28.13
CA THR A 10 -8.18 -20.15 26.73
C THR A 10 -8.08 -18.67 26.38
N ILE A 11 -8.47 -17.77 27.30
CA ILE A 11 -8.36 -16.32 27.08
C ILE A 11 -6.89 -15.90 26.99
N ILE A 12 -6.06 -16.37 27.92
CA ILE A 12 -4.63 -16.08 27.94
C ILE A 12 -3.97 -16.56 26.64
N SER A 13 -4.26 -17.80 26.23
CA SER A 13 -3.73 -18.38 24.99
C SER A 13 -4.15 -17.58 23.76
N PHE A 14 -5.42 -17.14 23.70
CA PHE A 14 -5.91 -16.31 22.60
C PHE A 14 -5.19 -14.96 22.52
N ILE A 15 -4.94 -14.30 23.65
CA ILE A 15 -4.20 -13.02 23.69
C ILE A 15 -2.77 -13.20 23.19
N PHE A 16 -2.08 -14.27 23.60
CA PHE A 16 -0.72 -14.55 23.13
C PHE A 16 -0.66 -14.75 21.61
N ILE A 17 -1.57 -15.55 21.06
CA ILE A 17 -1.63 -15.82 19.61
C ILE A 17 -1.97 -14.54 18.86
N ALA A 18 -2.95 -13.76 19.34
CA ALA A 18 -3.33 -12.49 18.72
C ALA A 18 -2.18 -11.49 18.69
N LEU A 19 -1.44 -11.34 19.80
CA LEU A 19 -0.26 -10.48 19.87
C LEU A 19 0.87 -10.97 18.95
N ALA A 20 1.13 -12.28 18.90
CA ALA A 20 2.14 -12.87 18.04
C ALA A 20 1.83 -12.62 16.55
N VAL A 21 0.60 -12.88 16.12
CA VAL A 21 0.15 -12.64 14.74
C VAL A 21 0.18 -11.15 14.40
N PHE A 22 -0.27 -10.29 15.32
CA PHE A 22 -0.22 -8.83 15.13
C PHE A 22 1.21 -8.33 14.90
N LEU A 23 2.17 -8.76 15.74
CA LEU A 23 3.57 -8.38 15.59
C LEU A 23 4.18 -8.94 14.31
N LEU A 24 3.82 -10.18 13.92
CA LEU A 24 4.27 -10.79 12.67
C LEU A 24 3.82 -9.97 11.46
N ILE A 25 2.52 -9.67 11.36
CA ILE A 25 1.96 -8.87 10.26
C ILE A 25 2.57 -7.47 10.25
N LYS A 26 2.73 -6.83 11.43
CA LYS A 26 3.37 -5.52 11.54
C LYS A 26 4.83 -5.54 11.06
N SER A 27 5.57 -6.60 11.38
CA SER A 27 6.96 -6.77 10.96
C SER A 27 7.05 -6.96 9.43
N ILE A 28 6.21 -7.84 8.87
CA ILE A 28 6.15 -8.11 7.43
C ILE A 28 5.72 -6.84 6.68
N ASN A 29 4.72 -6.10 7.15
CA ASN A 29 4.29 -4.84 6.53
C ASN A 29 5.38 -3.77 6.63
N ARG A 30 6.09 -3.67 7.76
CA ARG A 30 7.23 -2.75 7.92
C ARG A 30 8.41 -3.10 7.02
N LEU A 31 8.64 -4.38 6.74
CA LEU A 31 9.69 -4.83 5.84
C LEU A 31 9.29 -4.64 4.37
N ASN A 32 8.06 -5.00 3.98
CA ASN A 32 7.52 -4.71 2.65
C ASN A 32 7.49 -3.21 2.35
N ARG A 33 7.21 -2.36 3.33
CA ARG A 33 7.28 -0.89 3.17
C ARG A 33 8.72 -0.37 2.98
N LYS A 34 9.75 -1.17 3.24
CA LYS A 34 11.15 -0.85 2.89
C LYS A 34 11.54 -1.37 1.50
N GLU A 35 10.86 -2.39 0.99
CA GLU A 35 11.03 -2.93 -0.37
C GLU A 35 10.13 -2.27 -1.42
N GLU A 36 9.02 -1.66 -1.00
CA GLU A 36 8.36 -0.61 -1.75
C GLU A 36 9.27 0.63 -1.71
N ALA A 37 10.25 0.60 -2.60
CA ALA A 37 10.84 1.78 -3.21
C ALA A 37 9.77 2.88 -3.31
N PRO A 38 10.12 4.14 -2.95
CA PRO A 38 9.17 5.22 -2.75
C PRO A 38 8.13 5.18 -3.85
N ALA A 39 6.85 5.06 -3.47
CA ALA A 39 5.69 4.96 -4.36
C ALA A 39 6.04 5.63 -5.69
N PRO A 40 6.13 4.86 -6.80
CA PRO A 40 6.81 5.31 -8.01
C PRO A 40 6.30 6.70 -8.31
N SER A 41 7.22 7.68 -8.25
CA SER A 41 6.99 9.06 -8.61
C SER A 41 5.94 9.09 -9.72
N PRO A 42 4.81 9.82 -9.57
CA PRO A 42 3.63 9.64 -10.39
C PRO A 42 4.04 9.51 -11.86
N THR A 43 3.97 8.28 -12.39
CA THR A 43 4.44 7.97 -13.75
C THR A 43 3.53 8.61 -14.79
N THR A 44 2.41 9.17 -14.33
CA THR A 44 1.39 9.87 -15.09
C THR A 44 1.30 11.34 -14.68
N LYS A 45 1.25 12.22 -15.68
CA LYS A 45 0.89 13.64 -15.56
C LYS A 45 -0.45 13.89 -16.25
N ALA A 46 -1.21 14.88 -15.80
CA ALA A 46 -2.41 15.31 -16.53
C ALA A 46 -1.99 16.12 -17.76
N CYS A 47 -2.57 15.82 -18.92
CA CYS A 47 -2.39 16.64 -20.12
C CYS A 47 -3.03 18.03 -19.91
N PRO A 48 -2.33 19.14 -20.15
CA PRO A 48 -2.88 20.49 -19.95
C PRO A 48 -4.02 20.86 -20.92
N TYR A 49 -4.16 20.11 -22.03
CA TYR A 49 -5.17 20.38 -23.05
C TYR A 49 -6.45 19.55 -22.91
N CYS A 50 -6.31 18.28 -22.50
CA CYS A 50 -7.43 17.34 -22.45
C CYS A 50 -7.62 16.65 -21.10
N THR A 51 -6.82 17.00 -20.08
CA THR A 51 -6.86 16.45 -18.71
C THR A 51 -6.66 14.93 -18.57
N GLU A 52 -6.32 14.26 -19.66
CA GLU A 52 -6.05 12.82 -19.69
C GLU A 52 -4.76 12.48 -18.92
N ALA A 53 -4.76 11.35 -18.22
CA ALA A 53 -3.57 10.83 -17.56
C ALA A 53 -2.60 10.24 -18.59
N ILE A 54 -1.45 10.90 -18.79
CA ILE A 54 -0.45 10.53 -19.79
C ILE A 54 0.92 10.29 -19.14
N PRO A 55 1.79 9.47 -19.74
CA PRO A 55 3.14 9.26 -19.21
C PRO A 55 3.93 10.57 -19.09
N VAL A 56 4.70 10.76 -18.01
CA VAL A 56 5.49 11.99 -17.79
C VAL A 56 6.44 12.30 -18.95
N LYS A 57 6.97 11.26 -19.61
CA LYS A 57 7.90 11.36 -20.76
C LYS A 57 7.19 11.54 -22.12
N ALA A 58 5.86 11.62 -22.16
CA ALA A 58 5.13 11.75 -23.42
C ALA A 58 5.41 13.11 -24.08
N ILE A 59 5.92 13.07 -25.32
CA ILE A 59 6.16 14.26 -26.16
C ILE A 59 4.87 14.69 -26.87
N ARG A 60 3.97 13.75 -27.16
CA ARG A 60 2.62 14.00 -27.70
C ARG A 60 1.56 13.26 -26.92
N CYS A 61 0.41 13.89 -26.72
CA CYS A 61 -0.74 13.27 -26.08
C CYS A 61 -1.42 12.26 -27.04
N PRO A 62 -1.68 11.00 -26.63
CA PRO A 62 -2.37 10.02 -27.48
C PRO A 62 -3.85 10.34 -27.71
N ARG A 63 -4.47 11.14 -26.83
CA ARG A 63 -5.90 11.44 -26.89
C ARG A 63 -6.24 12.67 -27.72
N CYS A 64 -5.49 13.75 -27.56
CA CYS A 64 -5.73 15.03 -28.23
C CYS A 64 -4.65 15.44 -29.22
N THR A 65 -3.66 14.57 -29.46
CA THR A 65 -2.52 14.74 -30.39
C THR A 65 -1.67 16.00 -30.19
N SER A 66 -1.90 16.77 -29.12
CA SER A 66 -1.17 17.99 -28.81
C SER A 66 0.29 17.70 -28.44
N ASP A 67 1.19 18.59 -28.84
CA ASP A 67 2.61 18.58 -28.48
C ASP A 67 2.80 19.07 -27.03
N LEU A 68 3.52 18.29 -26.24
CA LEU A 68 3.79 18.51 -24.81
C LEU A 68 5.28 18.74 -24.53
N LYS A 69 6.05 19.13 -25.56
CA LYS A 69 7.51 19.23 -25.55
C LYS A 69 8.09 20.26 -24.58
N ALA A 70 7.28 21.01 -23.83
CA ALA A 70 7.73 22.13 -23.00
C ALA A 70 7.01 22.30 -21.65
N SER A 71 6.51 21.22 -21.03
CA SER A 71 5.93 21.27 -19.67
C SER A 71 6.16 19.99 -18.88
#